data_AF-A0A8T3YPK5-F1
#
_entry.id   AF-A0A8T3YPK5-F1
#
_cell.length_a   1.000
_cell.length_b   1.000
_cell.length_c   1.000
_cell.angle_alpha   90.00
_cell.angle_beta   90.00
_cell.angle_gamma   90.00
#
_symmetry.space_group_name_H-M   'P 1'
#
loop_
_entity.id
_entity.type
_entity.pdbx_description
1 polymer ?
#
loop_
_entity_poly.entity_id
_entity_poly.type
_entity_poly.pdbx_seq_one_letter_code
_entity_poly.pdbx_strand_id
1 'polypeptide(L)'
;MTEFGMALAMVAPYYNLALVLIVLGLFVKLFRTAQENPDVFIAPWVYLFVAVATFVVEEVVTVLRVMGILPPEVRNLNGFFELVIIVCFVYALLLQRQYANAVFAHPVAGVRVPKKGKLRK
;
A
#
# COMPACT_ATOMS: atom_id res chain seq x y z
N MET A 1 -21.07 24.38 -8.80
CA MET A 1 -20.87 23.28 -7.82
C MET A 1 -21.81 23.52 -6.67
N THR A 2 -22.49 22.50 -6.16
CA THR A 2 -23.35 22.65 -4.98
C THR A 2 -22.48 22.95 -3.75
N GLU A 3 -22.98 23.74 -2.80
CA GLU A 3 -22.36 24.01 -1.50
C GLU A 3 -21.83 22.72 -0.83
N PHE A 4 -22.59 21.63 -0.96
CA PHE A 4 -22.24 20.30 -0.48
C PHE A 4 -20.96 19.73 -1.09
N GLY A 5 -20.73 19.94 -2.39
CA GLY A 5 -19.54 19.47 -3.08
C GLY A 5 -18.25 20.16 -2.61
N MET A 6 -18.34 21.46 -2.30
CA MET A 6 -17.20 22.19 -1.72
C MET A 6 -16.89 21.72 -0.30
N ALA A 7 -17.94 21.51 0.53
CA ALA A 7 -17.76 20.98 1.87
C ALA A 7 -17.07 19.61 1.86
N LEU A 8 -17.48 18.70 0.96
CA LEU A 8 -16.82 17.39 0.82
C LEU A 8 -15.35 17.52 0.37
N ALA A 9 -15.06 18.39 -0.59
CA ALA A 9 -13.70 18.61 -1.07
C ALA A 9 -12.75 19.13 0.03
N MET A 10 -13.27 19.95 0.96
CA MET A 10 -12.48 20.46 2.08
C MET A 10 -12.22 19.40 3.16
N VAL A 11 -13.15 18.45 3.36
CA VAL A 11 -13.01 17.43 4.42
C VAL A 11 -12.26 16.18 3.93
N ALA A 12 -12.27 15.88 2.63
CA ALA A 12 -11.63 14.69 2.06
C ALA A 12 -10.16 14.47 2.48
N PRO A 13 -9.28 15.48 2.50
CA PRO A 13 -7.88 15.30 2.92
C PRO A 13 -7.75 14.82 4.38
N TYR A 14 -8.64 15.27 5.27
CA TYR A 14 -8.62 14.88 6.67
C TYR A 14 -9.02 13.41 6.86
N TYR A 15 -9.99 12.91 6.08
CA TYR A 15 -10.35 11.48 6.08
C TYR A 15 -9.21 10.61 5.55
N ASN A 16 -8.52 11.03 4.50
CA ASN A 16 -7.35 10.33 3.98
C ASN A 16 -6.25 10.23 5.05
N LEU A 17 -5.97 11.32 5.77
CA LEU A 17 -4.98 11.33 6.84
C LEU A 17 -5.36 10.40 8.01
N ALA A 18 -6.65 10.36 8.38
CA ALA A 18 -7.13 9.45 9.41
C ALA A 18 -7.00 7.97 8.99
N LEU A 19 -7.34 7.64 7.75
CA LEU A 19 -7.16 6.29 7.20
C LEU A 19 -5.68 5.88 7.16
N VAL A 20 -4.79 6.80 6.81
CA VAL A 20 -3.34 6.59 6.85
C VAL A 20 -2.87 6.16 8.24
N LEU A 21 -3.34 6.80 9.31
CA LEU A 21 -2.96 6.42 10.67
C LEU A 21 -3.37 4.97 11.01
N ILE A 22 -4.56 4.55 10.57
CA ILE A 22 -5.03 3.17 10.73
C ILE A 22 -4.11 2.20 9.98
N VAL A 23 -3.79 2.52 8.72
CA VAL A 23 -2.91 1.70 7.87
C VAL A 23 -1.51 1.59 8.48
N LEU A 24 -0.94 2.68 9.01
CA LEU A 24 0.34 2.66 9.71
C LEU A 24 0.30 1.73 10.94
N GLY A 25 -0.78 1.76 11.72
CA GLY A 25 -0.99 0.83 12.83
C GLY A 25 -1.02 -0.63 12.39
N LEU A 26 -1.65 -0.93 11.25
CA LEU A 26 -1.66 -2.27 10.66
C LEU A 26 -0.27 -2.72 10.20
N PHE A 27 0.54 -1.84 9.60
CA PHE A 27 1.92 -2.16 9.23
C PHE A 27 2.80 -2.44 10.45
N VAL A 28 2.68 -1.65 11.52
CA VAL A 28 3.41 -1.91 12.76
C VAL A 28 3.05 -3.30 13.31
N LYS A 29 1.75 -3.65 13.32
CA LYS A 29 1.31 -4.99 13.72
C LYS A 29 1.90 -6.08 12.81
N LEU A 30 1.86 -5.88 11.50
CA LEU A 30 2.38 -6.83 10.52
C LEU A 30 3.89 -7.07 10.70
N PHE A 31 4.68 -6.02 10.87
CA PHE A 31 6.13 -6.15 11.08
C PHE A 31 6.48 -6.84 12.39
N ARG A 32 5.71 -6.62 13.47
CA ARG A 32 5.86 -7.37 14.72
C ARG A 32 5.55 -8.86 14.52
N THR A 33 4.44 -9.18 13.85
CA THR A 33 4.08 -10.58 13.56
C THR A 33 5.13 -11.29 12.69
N ALA A 34 5.76 -10.57 11.76
CA ALA A 34 6.83 -11.10 10.91
C ALA A 34 8.14 -11.37 11.68
N GLN A 35 8.42 -10.63 12.77
CA GLN A 35 9.54 -10.94 13.66
C GLN A 35 9.32 -12.24 14.44
N GLU A 36 8.06 -12.53 14.79
CA GLU A 36 7.69 -13.75 15.51
C GLU A 36 7.58 -14.99 14.58
N ASN A 37 7.26 -14.79 13.30
CA ASN A 37 7.03 -15.86 12.33
C ASN A 37 7.90 -15.66 11.07
N PRO A 38 9.06 -16.34 10.97
CA PRO A 38 9.99 -16.15 9.84
C PRO A 38 9.43 -16.66 8.49
N ASP A 39 8.38 -17.48 8.50
CA ASP A 39 7.71 -17.98 7.30
C ASP A 39 6.86 -16.90 6.58
N VAL A 40 6.69 -15.72 7.19
CA VAL A 40 5.93 -14.62 6.58
C VAL A 40 6.79 -13.95 5.51
N PHE A 41 6.35 -14.03 4.26
CA PHE A 41 7.00 -13.34 3.14
C PHE A 41 6.83 -11.82 3.25
N ILE A 42 7.76 -11.16 3.95
CA ILE A 42 7.64 -9.75 4.35
C ILE A 42 7.98 -8.76 3.24
N ALA A 43 8.78 -9.17 2.26
CA ALA A 43 9.40 -8.26 1.29
C ALA A 43 8.38 -7.39 0.51
N PRO A 44 7.25 -7.91 -0.02
CA PRO A 44 6.25 -7.09 -0.70
C PRO A 44 5.62 -6.02 0.20
N TRP A 45 5.47 -6.34 1.48
CA TRP A 45 4.87 -5.44 2.47
C TRP A 45 5.78 -4.27 2.81
N VAL A 46 7.11 -4.45 2.71
CA VAL A 46 8.06 -3.34 2.85
C VAL A 46 7.87 -2.33 1.72
N TYR A 47 7.70 -2.78 0.47
CA TYR A 47 7.42 -1.87 -0.66
C TYR A 47 6.07 -1.17 -0.54
N LEU A 48 5.03 -1.88 -0.07
CA LEU A 48 3.74 -1.26 0.21
C LEU A 48 3.84 -0.24 1.35
N PHE A 49 4.66 -0.49 2.36
CA PHE A 49 4.91 0.48 3.43
C PHE A 49 5.61 1.73 2.91
N VAL A 50 6.60 1.59 2.02
CA VAL A 50 7.27 2.74 1.36
C VAL A 50 6.27 3.52 0.51
N ALA A 51 5.39 2.85 -0.22
CA ALA A 51 4.32 3.50 -0.98
C ALA A 51 3.38 4.30 -0.08
N VAL A 52 2.94 3.72 1.05
CA VAL A 52 2.09 4.43 2.02
C VAL A 52 2.83 5.60 2.67
N ALA A 53 4.10 5.44 3.05
CA ALA A 53 4.91 6.54 3.59
C ALA A 53 5.04 7.70 2.58
N THR A 54 5.23 7.37 1.30
CA THR A 54 5.26 8.36 0.21
C THR A 54 3.93 9.08 0.07
N PHE A 55 2.81 8.34 0.14
CA PHE A 55 1.47 8.91 0.14
C PHE A 55 1.22 9.85 1.35
N VAL A 56 1.71 9.49 2.54
CA VAL A 56 1.60 10.38 3.71
C VAL A 56 2.32 11.71 3.46
N VAL A 57 3.52 11.67 2.88
CA VAL A 57 4.28 12.87 2.53
C VAL A 57 3.52 13.71 1.49
N GLU A 58 2.93 13.07 0.48
CA GLU A 58 2.12 13.75 -0.53
C GLU A 58 0.90 14.45 0.08
N GLU A 59 0.16 13.78 0.97
CA GLU A 59 -1.00 14.36 1.65
C GLU A 59 -0.59 15.53 2.56
N VAL A 60 0.53 15.42 3.28
CA VAL A 60 1.08 16.53 4.09
C VAL A 60 1.39 17.73 3.20
N VAL A 61 2.06 17.53 2.05
CA VAL A 61 2.35 18.60 1.09
C VAL A 61 1.05 19.21 0.55
N THR A 62 0.03 18.39 0.30
CA THR A 62 -1.27 18.84 -0.18
C THR A 62 -1.99 19.70 0.86
N VAL A 63 -2.02 19.27 2.13
CA VAL A 63 -2.60 20.05 3.23
C VAL A 63 -1.85 21.37 3.42
N LEU A 64 -0.52 21.37 3.45
CA LEU A 64 0.28 22.59 3.56
C LEU A 64 0.02 23.58 2.41
N ARG A 65 -0.26 23.08 1.21
CA ARG A 65 -0.64 23.90 0.05
C ARG A 65 -2.03 24.50 0.21
N VAL A 66 -3.02 23.71 0.65
CA VAL A 66 -4.39 24.20 0.90
C VAL A 66 -4.40 25.28 1.99
N MET A 67 -3.50 25.19 2.98
CA MET A 67 -3.31 26.21 4.02
C MET A 67 -2.58 27.47 3.54
N GLY A 68 -2.08 27.50 2.30
CA GLY A 68 -1.32 28.63 1.76
C GLY A 68 0.11 28.75 2.29
N ILE A 69 0.64 27.72 2.96
CA ILE A 69 2.03 27.69 3.46
C ILE A 69 3.02 27.41 2.33
N LEU A 70 2.65 26.51 1.41
CA LEU A 70 3.45 26.18 0.23
C LEU A 70 2.89 26.87 -1.02
N PRO A 71 3.75 27.36 -1.93
CA PRO A 71 3.30 28.02 -3.14
C PRO A 71 2.67 27.03 -4.14
N PRO A 72 1.81 27.52 -5.04
CA PRO A 72 1.07 26.67 -5.98
C PRO A 72 1.95 25.97 -7.01
N GLU A 73 3.18 26.46 -7.29
CA GLU A 73 4.09 25.81 -8.24
C GLU A 73 4.55 24.41 -7.79
N VAL A 74 4.43 24.10 -6.49
CA VAL A 74 4.79 22.79 -5.92
C VAL A 74 3.82 21.68 -6.37
N ARG A 75 2.77 22.01 -7.13
CA ARG A 75 1.78 21.05 -7.67
C ARG A 75 2.40 19.92 -8.49
N ASN A 76 3.52 20.18 -9.16
CA ASN A 76 4.19 19.19 -9.99
C ASN A 76 4.80 18.03 -9.17
N LEU A 77 4.98 18.18 -7.86
CA LEU A 77 5.48 17.09 -7.00
C LEU A 77 4.45 15.97 -6.78
N ASN A 78 3.15 16.24 -6.89
CA ASN A 78 2.13 15.20 -6.73
C ASN A 78 2.32 14.07 -7.74
N GLY A 79 2.51 14.41 -9.03
CA GLY A 79 2.78 13.40 -10.06
C GLY A 79 4.06 12.59 -9.83
N PHE A 80 5.07 13.18 -9.18
CA PHE A 80 6.28 12.46 -8.79
C PHE A 80 5.98 11.45 -7.66
N PHE A 81 5.24 11.85 -6.63
CA PHE A 81 4.84 10.95 -5.54
C PHE A 81 3.96 9.80 -6.05
N GLU A 82 2.98 10.11 -6.91
CA GLU A 82 2.13 9.10 -7.56
C GLU A 82 2.95 8.07 -8.34
N LEU A 83 3.95 8.53 -9.12
CA LEU A 83 4.83 7.64 -9.86
C LEU A 83 5.61 6.69 -8.93
N VAL A 84 6.16 7.22 -7.83
CA VAL A 84 6.86 6.40 -6.83
C VAL A 84 5.93 5.36 -6.22
N ILE A 85 4.71 5.75 -5.84
CA ILE A 85 3.68 4.84 -5.29
C ILE A 85 3.37 3.71 -6.29
N ILE A 86 3.10 4.05 -7.55
CA ILE A 86 2.78 3.08 -8.60
C ILE A 86 3.95 2.11 -8.83
N VAL A 87 5.19 2.62 -8.91
CA VAL A 87 6.38 1.78 -9.11
C VAL A 87 6.57 0.82 -7.93
N CYS A 88 6.43 1.29 -6.69
CA CYS A 88 6.49 0.44 -5.49
C CYS A 88 5.40 -0.64 -5.52
N PHE A 89 4.18 -0.28 -5.92
CA PHE A 89 3.05 -1.22 -6.00
C PHE A 89 3.27 -2.30 -7.08
N VAL A 90 3.67 -1.90 -8.29
CA VAL A 90 3.99 -2.83 -9.39
C VAL A 90 5.13 -3.77 -8.98
N TYR A 91 6.18 -3.23 -8.36
CA TYR A 91 7.30 -4.04 -7.88
C TYR A 91 6.85 -5.05 -6.82
N ALA A 92 6.04 -4.63 -5.84
CA ALA A 92 5.48 -5.51 -4.82
C ALA A 92 4.68 -6.68 -5.44
N LEU A 93 3.84 -6.39 -6.45
CA LEU A 93 3.06 -7.41 -7.17
C LEU A 93 3.96 -8.39 -7.94
N LEU A 94 5.00 -7.91 -8.63
CA LEU A 94 5.95 -8.76 -9.33
C LEU A 94 6.68 -9.69 -8.37
N LEU A 95 7.06 -9.17 -7.20
CA LEU A 95 7.72 -9.95 -6.16
C LEU A 95 6.79 -11.03 -5.57
N GLN A 96 5.52 -10.68 -5.33
CA GLN A 96 4.50 -11.67 -4.93
C GLN A 96 4.31 -12.77 -5.98
N ARG A 97 4.27 -12.40 -7.27
CA ARG A 97 4.17 -13.36 -8.37
C ARG A 97 5.37 -14.30 -8.42
N GLN A 98 6.59 -13.78 -8.26
CA GLN A 98 7.81 -14.60 -8.24
C GLN A 98 7.78 -15.60 -7.08
N TYR A 99 7.40 -15.14 -5.88
CA TYR A 99 7.28 -16.01 -4.71
C TYR A 99 6.22 -17.10 -4.91
N ALA A 100 5.04 -16.73 -5.40
CA ALA A 100 3.98 -17.70 -5.70
C ALA A 100 4.46 -18.76 -6.70
N ASN A 101 5.11 -18.35 -7.79
CA ASN A 101 5.64 -19.28 -8.79
C ASN A 101 6.71 -20.22 -8.20
N ALA A 102 7.62 -19.71 -7.36
CA ALA A 102 8.64 -20.52 -6.72
C ALA A 102 8.02 -21.59 -5.80
N VAL A 103 7.01 -21.20 -5.01
CA VAL A 103 6.25 -22.10 -4.13
C VAL A 103 5.52 -23.20 -4.93
N PHE A 104 4.98 -22.88 -6.11
CA PHE A 104 4.28 -23.87 -6.95
C PHE A 104 5.21 -24.72 -7.84
N ALA A 105 6.38 -24.22 -8.21
CA ALA A 105 7.33 -24.93 -9.09
C ALA A 105 8.11 -26.03 -8.38
N HIS A 106 8.42 -25.84 -7.10
CA HIS A 106 9.07 -26.85 -6.27
C HIS A 106 8.14 -27.23 -5.11
N PRO A 107 7.22 -28.19 -5.31
CA PRO A 107 6.44 -28.71 -4.20
C PRO A 107 7.41 -29.33 -3.18
N VAL A 108 7.63 -28.63 -2.07
CA VAL A 108 8.44 -29.10 -0.96
C VAL A 108 7.93 -30.50 -0.59
N ALA A 109 8.82 -31.49 -0.60
CA ALA A 109 8.49 -32.87 -0.25
C ALA A 109 7.90 -32.88 1.18
N GLY A 110 6.58 -32.98 1.29
CA GLY A 110 5.85 -32.92 2.56
C GLY A 110 4.67 -31.95 2.61
N VAL A 111 4.61 -30.94 1.73
CA VAL A 111 3.44 -30.07 1.62
C VAL A 111 2.36 -30.80 0.82
N ARG A 112 1.32 -31.31 1.50
CA ARG A 112 0.17 -31.93 0.84
C ARG A 112 -0.55 -30.89 0.00
N VAL A 113 -0.28 -30.86 -1.29
CA VAL A 113 -1.13 -30.15 -2.25
C VAL A 113 -2.54 -30.74 -2.10
N PRO A 114 -3.58 -29.93 -1.81
CA PRO A 114 -4.93 -30.45 -1.73
C PRO A 114 -5.25 -31.09 -3.08
N LYS A 115 -5.43 -32.42 -3.09
CA LYS A 115 -5.83 -33.16 -4.29
C LYS A 115 -7.07 -32.45 -4.82
N LYS A 116 -6.97 -31.88 -6.03
CA LYS A 116 -8.11 -31.37 -6.79
C LYS A 116 -9.20 -32.42 -6.67
N GLY A 117 -10.22 -32.12 -5.85
CA GLY A 117 -11.34 -33.01 -5.64
C GLY A 117 -11.90 -33.30 -7.02
N LYS A 118 -11.91 -34.58 -7.39
CA LYS A 118 -12.67 -35.03 -8.55
C LYS A 118 -14.09 -34.55 -8.32
N LEU A 119 -14.50 -33.51 -9.05
CA LEU A 119 -15.90 -33.19 -9.29
C LEU A 119 -16.53 -34.48 -9.82
N ARG A 120 -17.20 -35.20 -8.93
CA ARG A 120 -18.09 -36.29 -9.33
C ARG A 120 -19.19 -35.62 -10.13
N LYS A 121 -19.20 -35.90 -11.43
CA LYS A 121 -20.35 -35.65 -12.29
C LYS A 121 -21.53 -36.49 -11.83
#